data_AF-A0A483AX39-F1
#
_entry.id   AF-A0A483AX39-F1
#
_cell.length_a   1.000
_cell.length_b   1.000
_cell.length_c   1.000
_cell.angle_alpha   90.00
_cell.angle_beta   90.00
_cell.angle_gamma   90.00
#
_symmetry.space_group_name_H-M   'P 1'
#
loop_
_entity.id
_entity.type
_entity.pdbx_description
1 polymer ?
#
loop_
_entity_poly.entity_id
_entity_poly.type
_entity_poly.pdbx_seq_one_letter_code
_entity_poly.pdbx_strand_id
1 'polypeptide(L)'
;DILQQSKFGVKDKSGKIFKYMSYGNTHHVEIIRNVKTGEIKGAFVTMLEASHRVKGINLPKQPMIKTNHGDEWEFLMALHINNTVSIGKENSERIFYRVQKINMTGTVTLRLNTASTLKNKDEKLSIAINKENFDEYEIKLHKLNAIGGLIDD
;
A
#
# COMPACT_ATOMS: atom_id res chain seq x y z
N ASP A 1 13.37 -5.05 -17.79
CA ASP A 1 12.24 -5.04 -18.74
C ASP A 1 11.06 -4.25 -18.14
N ILE A 2 11.01 -2.93 -18.40
CA ILE A 2 10.12 -1.96 -17.72
C ILE A 2 8.63 -2.25 -17.99
N LEU A 3 8.33 -2.93 -19.10
CA LEU A 3 6.97 -3.28 -19.51
C LEU A 3 6.35 -4.36 -18.62
N GLN A 4 7.15 -5.33 -18.14
CA GLN A 4 6.64 -6.43 -17.30
C GLN A 4 6.25 -5.99 -15.89
N GLN A 5 6.66 -4.80 -15.44
CA GLN A 5 6.30 -4.26 -14.14
C GLN A 5 4.93 -3.56 -14.14
N SER A 6 4.46 -3.11 -15.31
CA SER A 6 3.21 -2.33 -15.44
C SER A 6 2.15 -2.97 -16.32
N LYS A 7 2.52 -3.97 -17.15
CA LYS A 7 1.61 -4.66 -18.07
C LYS A 7 1.79 -6.18 -18.06
N PHE A 8 0.71 -6.91 -18.27
CA PHE A 8 0.69 -8.35 -18.52
C PHE A 8 0.32 -8.66 -19.97
N GLY A 9 0.89 -9.74 -20.51
CA GLY A 9 0.52 -10.27 -21.81
C GLY A 9 -0.69 -11.20 -21.71
N VAL A 10 -1.80 -10.82 -22.35
CA VAL A 10 -2.95 -11.71 -22.58
C VAL A 10 -2.56 -12.71 -23.67
N LYS A 11 -2.67 -14.00 -23.33
CA LYS A 11 -2.33 -15.11 -24.21
C LYS A 11 -3.57 -15.61 -24.95
N ASP A 12 -3.39 -15.99 -26.21
CA ASP A 12 -4.43 -16.63 -27.01
C ASP A 12 -4.53 -18.13 -26.65
N LYS A 13 -5.41 -18.86 -27.34
CA LYS A 13 -5.57 -20.31 -27.12
C LYS A 13 -4.30 -21.12 -27.41
N SER A 14 -3.36 -20.59 -28.18
CA SER A 14 -2.06 -21.22 -28.47
C SER A 14 -0.98 -20.88 -27.43
N GLY A 15 -1.29 -20.00 -26.47
CA GLY A 15 -0.36 -19.53 -25.45
C GLY A 15 0.50 -18.34 -25.89
N LYS A 16 0.31 -17.82 -27.10
CA LYS A 16 1.05 -16.66 -27.63
C LYS A 16 0.45 -15.36 -27.11
N ILE A 17 1.30 -14.43 -26.67
CA ILE A 17 0.85 -13.09 -26.26
C ILE A 17 0.30 -12.37 -27.49
N PHE A 18 -1.00 -12.03 -27.48
CA PHE A 18 -1.65 -11.29 -28.57
C PHE A 18 -2.01 -9.85 -28.19
N LYS A 19 -2.02 -9.52 -26.88
CA LYS A 19 -2.31 -8.17 -26.39
C LYS A 19 -1.64 -7.92 -25.05
N TYR A 20 -1.05 -6.75 -24.85
CA TYR A 20 -0.61 -6.30 -23.53
C TYR A 20 -1.70 -5.46 -22.86
N MET A 21 -1.99 -5.75 -21.60
CA MET A 21 -2.92 -4.99 -20.77
C MET A 21 -2.22 -4.52 -19.49
N SER A 22 -2.56 -3.33 -19.00
CA SER A 22 -2.01 -2.85 -17.72
C SER A 22 -2.50 -3.73 -16.58
N TYR A 23 -1.66 -4.01 -15.56
CA TYR A 23 -2.05 -4.79 -14.37
C TYR A 23 -3.20 -4.16 -13.55
N GLY A 24 -3.63 -2.95 -13.92
CA GLY A 24 -4.63 -2.15 -13.24
C GLY A 24 -4.01 -1.11 -12.31
N ASN A 25 -4.84 -0.52 -11.46
CA ASN A 25 -4.38 0.35 -10.38
C ASN A 25 -3.73 -0.49 -9.28
N THR A 26 -2.80 0.12 -8.53
CA THR A 26 -2.29 -0.45 -7.28
C THR A 26 -3.44 -0.67 -6.31
N HIS A 27 -3.65 -1.93 -5.89
CA HIS A 27 -4.70 -2.29 -4.94
C HIS A 27 -4.31 -1.86 -3.52
N HIS A 28 -3.10 -2.23 -3.12
CA HIS A 28 -2.53 -1.87 -1.83
C HIS A 28 -1.01 -1.98 -1.88
N VAL A 29 -0.36 -1.54 -0.80
CA VAL A 29 1.05 -1.78 -0.55
C VAL A 29 1.22 -2.44 0.81
N GLU A 30 1.99 -3.50 0.85
CA GLU A 30 2.44 -4.20 2.07
C GLU A 30 3.75 -3.53 2.51
N ILE A 31 3.75 -2.88 3.66
CA ILE A 31 4.95 -2.27 4.25
C ILE A 31 5.66 -3.33 5.06
N ILE A 32 6.91 -3.57 4.73
CA ILE A 32 7.75 -4.59 5.38
C ILE A 32 9.08 -3.99 5.81
N ARG A 33 9.62 -4.50 6.91
CA ARG A 33 10.94 -4.12 7.43
C ARG A 33 11.89 -5.31 7.43
N ASN A 34 13.13 -5.10 7.06
CA ASN A 34 14.17 -6.11 7.21
C ASN A 34 14.56 -6.23 8.68
N VAL A 35 14.50 -7.44 9.23
CA VAL A 35 14.73 -7.68 10.67
C VAL A 35 16.18 -7.39 11.07
N LYS A 36 17.16 -7.57 10.16
CA LYS A 36 18.59 -7.36 10.45
C LYS A 36 19.04 -5.92 10.23
N THR A 37 18.63 -5.30 9.12
CA THR A 37 19.12 -3.98 8.72
C THR A 37 18.19 -2.83 9.13
N GLY A 38 16.92 -3.14 9.43
CA GLY A 38 15.88 -2.14 9.65
C GLY A 38 15.40 -1.45 8.37
N GLU A 39 15.85 -1.87 7.18
CA GLU A 39 15.41 -1.33 5.90
C GLU A 39 13.89 -1.49 5.75
N ILE A 40 13.19 -0.41 5.36
CA ILE A 40 11.76 -0.45 5.08
C ILE A 40 11.51 -0.35 3.58
N LYS A 41 10.64 -1.22 3.05
CA LYS A 41 10.20 -1.18 1.65
C LYS A 41 8.72 -1.51 1.51
N GLY A 42 8.16 -1.15 0.34
CA GLY A 42 6.80 -1.49 -0.05
C GLY A 42 6.75 -2.63 -1.04
N ALA A 43 6.02 -3.71 -0.72
CA ALA A 43 5.60 -4.70 -1.70
C ALA A 43 4.25 -4.29 -2.29
N PHE A 44 4.26 -3.81 -3.54
CA PHE A 44 3.08 -3.28 -4.22
C PHE A 44 2.27 -4.39 -4.86
N VAL A 45 0.98 -4.44 -4.54
CA VAL A 45 0.06 -5.45 -5.06
C VAL A 45 -0.92 -4.80 -6.01
N THR A 46 -0.98 -5.34 -7.23
CA THR A 46 -1.92 -4.86 -8.26
C THR A 46 -3.31 -5.47 -8.09
N MET A 47 -4.34 -4.86 -8.66
CA MET A 47 -5.69 -5.44 -8.69
C MET A 47 -5.72 -6.85 -9.31
N LEU A 48 -4.97 -7.07 -10.39
CA LEU A 48 -4.89 -8.38 -11.02
C LEU A 48 -4.26 -9.41 -10.07
N GLU A 49 -3.16 -9.05 -9.43
CA GLU A 49 -2.47 -9.91 -8.49
C GLU A 49 -3.36 -10.24 -7.29
N ALA A 50 -4.00 -9.25 -6.67
CA ALA A 50 -4.94 -9.46 -5.57
C ALA A 50 -6.08 -10.42 -5.96
N SER A 51 -6.63 -10.27 -7.17
CA SER A 51 -7.64 -11.19 -7.72
C SER A 51 -7.09 -12.61 -7.90
N HIS A 52 -5.89 -12.76 -8.48
CA HIS A 52 -5.26 -14.07 -8.66
C HIS A 52 -4.96 -14.76 -7.32
N ARG A 53 -4.49 -14.02 -6.31
CA ARG A 53 -4.26 -14.51 -4.94
C ARG A 53 -5.51 -15.14 -4.36
N VAL A 54 -6.63 -14.40 -4.35
CA VAL A 54 -7.89 -14.84 -3.75
C VAL A 54 -8.55 -15.98 -4.55
N LYS A 55 -8.50 -15.91 -5.89
CA LYS A 55 -9.18 -16.89 -6.76
C LYS A 55 -8.35 -18.14 -7.05
N GLY A 56 -7.03 -18.10 -6.87
CA GLY A 56 -6.13 -19.19 -7.22
C GLY A 56 -5.90 -19.34 -8.72
N ILE A 57 -5.85 -18.22 -9.46
CA ILE A 57 -5.67 -18.23 -10.92
C ILE A 57 -4.16 -18.27 -11.22
N ASN A 58 -3.67 -19.35 -11.84
CA ASN A 58 -2.25 -19.57 -12.17
C ASN A 58 -1.29 -19.61 -10.96
N LEU A 59 -1.83 -19.62 -9.74
CA LEU A 59 -1.09 -19.72 -8.48
C LEU A 59 -2.00 -20.31 -7.40
N PRO A 60 -1.47 -21.04 -6.40
CA PRO A 60 -2.27 -21.52 -5.28
C PRO A 60 -3.01 -20.37 -4.59
N LYS A 61 -4.22 -20.65 -4.09
CA LYS A 61 -4.97 -19.67 -3.30
C LYS A 61 -4.13 -19.20 -2.13
N GLN A 62 -4.06 -17.89 -1.96
CA GLN A 62 -3.31 -17.25 -0.89
C GLN A 62 -4.03 -15.98 -0.42
N PRO A 63 -3.73 -15.49 0.80
CA PRO A 63 -4.31 -14.26 1.31
C PRO A 63 -4.11 -13.09 0.34
N MET A 64 -5.09 -12.18 0.29
CA MET A 64 -4.99 -10.95 -0.50
C MET A 64 -3.81 -10.09 -0.02
N ILE A 65 -3.72 -9.91 1.30
CA ILE A 65 -2.59 -9.27 1.99
C ILE A 65 -1.69 -10.39 2.51
N LYS A 66 -0.45 -10.43 2.03
CA LYS A 66 0.57 -11.32 2.53
C LYS A 66 1.19 -10.70 3.78
N THR A 67 1.27 -11.48 4.86
CA THR A 67 1.90 -11.06 6.12
C THR A 67 3.21 -11.80 6.39
N ASN A 68 3.39 -13.00 5.81
CA ASN A 68 4.65 -13.73 5.88
C ASN A 68 5.50 -13.41 4.64
N HIS A 69 6.59 -12.65 4.81
CA HIS A 69 7.53 -12.29 3.74
C HIS A 69 8.87 -13.05 3.82
N GLY A 70 8.88 -14.19 4.51
CA GLY A 70 10.09 -14.95 4.82
C GLY A 70 10.77 -14.43 6.09
N ASP A 71 11.79 -15.17 6.55
CA ASP A 71 12.37 -14.98 7.88
C ASP A 71 13.14 -13.66 8.05
N GLU A 72 13.49 -13.01 6.93
CA GLU A 72 14.25 -11.75 6.95
C GLU A 72 13.38 -10.50 6.96
N TRP A 73 12.07 -10.64 6.71
CA TRP A 73 11.16 -9.50 6.52
C TRP A 73 9.94 -9.58 7.44
N GLU A 74 9.83 -8.62 8.36
CA GLU A 74 8.65 -8.44 9.19
C GLU A 74 7.60 -7.61 8.45
N PHE A 75 6.33 -8.00 8.57
CA PHE A 75 5.19 -7.21 8.09
C PHE A 75 4.81 -6.15 9.11
N LEU A 76 4.77 -4.88 8.68
CA LEU A 76 4.38 -3.77 9.55
C LEU A 76 2.90 -3.42 9.39
N MET A 77 2.44 -3.23 8.15
CA MET A 77 1.06 -2.86 7.84
C MET A 77 0.76 -3.01 6.34
N ALA A 78 -0.52 -3.04 5.97
CA ALA A 78 -0.95 -2.94 4.58
C ALA A 78 -1.78 -1.67 4.40
N LEU A 79 -1.38 -0.81 3.47
CA LEU A 79 -2.05 0.45 3.18
C LEU A 79 -2.90 0.32 1.92
N HIS A 80 -4.20 0.60 2.06
CA HIS A 80 -5.16 0.74 0.98
C HIS A 80 -5.58 2.21 0.85
N ILE A 81 -6.04 2.60 -0.33
CA ILE A 81 -6.68 3.91 -0.51
C ILE A 81 -7.87 4.03 0.46
N ASN A 82 -8.01 5.20 1.08
CA ASN A 82 -8.94 5.57 2.14
C ASN A 82 -8.72 4.90 3.51
N ASN A 83 -7.66 4.09 3.71
CA ASN A 83 -7.29 3.73 5.07
C ASN A 83 -6.90 4.98 5.86
N THR A 84 -7.32 5.03 7.12
CA THR A 84 -6.94 6.07 8.06
C THR A 84 -5.60 5.74 8.67
N VAL A 85 -4.69 6.68 8.61
CA VAL A 85 -3.40 6.61 9.29
C VAL A 85 -3.22 7.85 10.14
N SER A 86 -2.36 7.76 11.13
CA SER A 86 -1.94 8.92 11.90
C SER A 86 -0.43 9.06 11.85
N ILE A 87 0.06 10.29 11.92
CA ILE A 87 1.47 10.60 12.07
C ILE A 87 1.71 11.23 13.44
N GLY A 88 2.84 10.92 14.07
CA GLY A 88 3.28 11.54 15.31
C GLY A 88 3.74 12.98 15.10
N LYS A 89 3.60 13.81 16.14
CA LYS A 89 4.20 15.14 16.26
C LYS A 89 5.02 15.23 17.54
N GLU A 90 5.93 16.21 17.58
CA GLU A 90 6.52 16.70 18.82
C GLU A 90 5.38 17.03 19.80
N ASN A 91 5.39 16.40 20.99
CA ASN A 91 4.35 16.44 22.04
C ASN A 91 3.34 15.27 22.10
N SER A 92 3.60 14.13 21.45
CA SER A 92 2.72 12.94 21.46
C SER A 92 1.34 13.14 20.83
N GLU A 93 1.06 14.31 20.28
CA GLU A 93 -0.13 14.54 19.47
C GLU A 93 -0.03 13.77 18.16
N ARG A 94 -1.19 13.35 17.64
CA ARG A 94 -1.28 12.62 16.37
C ARG A 94 -2.23 13.32 15.42
N ILE A 95 -1.79 13.53 14.18
CA ILE A 95 -2.64 14.07 13.12
C ILE A 95 -3.13 12.93 12.24
N PHE A 96 -4.44 12.93 11.99
CA PHE A 96 -5.11 11.91 11.21
C PHE A 96 -5.19 12.28 9.73
N TYR A 97 -4.77 11.33 8.91
CA TYR A 97 -4.82 11.37 7.47
C TYR A 97 -5.56 10.15 6.94
N ARG A 98 -6.01 10.23 5.69
CA ARG A 98 -6.37 9.07 4.87
C ARG A 98 -5.37 8.88 3.75
N VAL A 99 -5.12 7.64 3.38
CA VAL A 99 -4.33 7.31 2.19
C VAL A 99 -5.11 7.75 0.95
N GLN A 100 -4.58 8.73 0.21
CA GLN A 100 -5.21 9.23 -1.00
C GLN A 100 -4.74 8.47 -2.25
N LYS A 101 -3.44 8.19 -2.34
CA LYS A 101 -2.84 7.55 -3.52
C LYS A 101 -1.62 6.74 -3.12
N ILE A 102 -1.44 5.60 -3.77
CA ILE A 102 -0.26 4.75 -3.65
C ILE A 102 0.44 4.75 -5.02
N ASN A 103 1.72 5.10 -5.05
CA ASN A 103 2.52 5.11 -6.25
C ASN A 103 3.54 3.97 -6.20
N MET A 104 3.60 3.17 -7.28
CA MET A 104 4.51 2.03 -7.40
C MET A 104 5.99 2.44 -7.36
N THR A 105 6.29 3.72 -7.54
CA THR A 105 7.66 4.26 -7.37
C THR A 105 8.10 4.40 -5.91
N GLY A 106 7.35 3.87 -4.93
CA GLY A 106 7.75 3.92 -3.53
C GLY A 106 7.16 5.07 -2.71
N THR A 107 6.08 5.73 -3.17
CA THR A 107 5.50 6.88 -2.43
C THR A 107 4.02 6.68 -2.11
N VAL A 108 3.62 7.11 -0.90
CA VAL A 108 2.23 7.16 -0.45
C VAL A 108 1.84 8.62 -0.25
N THR A 109 0.77 9.04 -0.91
CA THR A 109 0.15 10.35 -0.68
C THR A 109 -0.92 10.20 0.38
N LEU A 110 -0.77 10.95 1.46
CA LEU A 110 -1.72 11.15 2.53
C LEU A 110 -2.48 12.47 2.34
N ARG A 111 -3.73 12.50 2.79
CA ARG A 111 -4.54 13.73 2.88
C ARG A 111 -5.19 13.82 4.24
N LEU A 112 -5.27 15.01 4.83
CA LEU A 112 -5.96 15.20 6.11
C LEU A 112 -7.34 14.54 6.08
N ASN A 113 -7.69 13.83 7.15
CA ASN A 113 -8.93 13.06 7.17
C ASN A 113 -10.19 13.95 7.11
N THR A 114 -10.05 15.22 7.53
CA THR A 114 -11.11 16.25 7.50
C THR A 114 -11.21 17.00 6.17
N ALA A 115 -10.27 16.79 5.24
CA ALA A 115 -10.24 17.51 3.97
C ALA A 115 -11.39 17.09 3.05
N SER A 116 -12.24 18.05 2.70
CA SER A 116 -13.40 17.87 1.80
C SER A 116 -13.04 18.01 0.31
N THR A 117 -11.91 18.64 -0.02
CA THR A 117 -11.48 18.84 -1.41
C THR A 117 -10.07 18.29 -1.65
N LEU A 118 -9.69 18.17 -2.93
CA LEU A 118 -8.35 17.77 -3.34
C LEU A 118 -7.46 18.96 -3.74
N LYS A 119 -8.00 20.19 -3.69
CA LYS A 119 -7.34 21.38 -4.25
C LYS A 119 -6.31 21.98 -3.30
N ASN A 120 -6.60 21.96 -2.00
CA ASN A 120 -5.68 22.46 -1.00
C ASN A 120 -4.48 21.50 -0.89
N LYS A 121 -3.29 22.04 -1.17
CA LYS A 121 -2.03 21.30 -1.13
C LYS A 121 -1.48 21.18 0.30
N ASP A 122 -1.85 22.09 1.19
CA ASP A 122 -1.37 22.09 2.58
C ASP A 122 -1.99 20.92 3.38
N GLU A 123 -3.11 20.39 2.91
CA GLU A 123 -3.77 19.21 3.47
C GLU A 123 -3.16 17.90 2.94
N LYS A 124 -2.17 17.96 2.03
CA LYS A 124 -1.54 16.81 1.38
C LYS A 124 -0.14 16.61 1.92
N LEU A 125 0.17 15.38 2.31
CA LEU A 125 1.52 14.95 2.66
C LEU A 125 1.94 13.80 1.75
N SER A 126 3.15 13.84 1.19
CA SER A 126 3.67 12.75 0.35
C SER A 126 4.88 12.15 1.02
N ILE A 127 4.82 10.86 1.33
CA ILE A 127 5.84 10.15 2.11
C ILE A 127 6.46 9.07 1.22
N ALA A 128 7.79 8.98 1.20
CA ALA A 128 8.49 7.86 0.59
C ALA A 128 8.53 6.67 1.56
N ILE A 129 8.37 5.46 1.04
CA ILE A 129 8.44 4.23 1.83
C ILE A 129 9.91 3.88 2.01
N ASN A 130 10.49 4.43 3.07
CA ASN A 130 11.85 4.17 3.53
C ASN A 130 11.90 4.26 5.05
N LYS A 131 13.04 3.89 5.63
CA LYS A 131 13.22 3.84 7.08
C LYS A 131 13.09 5.23 7.69
N GLU A 132 13.76 6.22 7.11
CA GLU A 132 13.87 7.58 7.64
C GLU A 132 12.49 8.21 7.85
N ASN A 133 11.61 8.14 6.84
CA ASN A 133 10.28 8.69 6.96
C ASN A 133 9.38 7.90 7.92
N PHE A 134 9.50 6.57 7.96
CA PHE A 134 8.67 5.77 8.87
C PHE A 134 9.06 5.96 10.33
N ASP A 135 10.35 6.20 10.60
CA ASP A 135 10.86 6.55 11.93
C ASP A 135 10.47 8.00 12.30
N GLU A 136 10.58 8.96 11.36
CA GLU A 136 10.20 10.37 11.58
C GLU A 136 8.70 10.56 11.83
N TYR A 137 7.85 9.98 10.97
CA TYR A 137 6.40 10.20 11.05
C TYR A 137 5.70 9.24 12.01
N GLU A 138 6.38 8.19 12.50
CA GLU A 138 5.81 7.15 13.36
C GLU A 138 4.42 6.70 12.90
N ILE A 139 4.30 6.36 11.61
CA ILE A 139 2.99 6.13 10.96
C ILE A 139 2.27 4.97 11.67
N LYS A 140 1.01 5.19 12.07
CA LYS A 140 0.12 4.14 12.61
C LYS A 140 -1.12 4.01 11.75
N LEU A 141 -1.45 2.78 11.37
CA LEU A 141 -2.69 2.43 10.70
C LEU A 141 -3.81 2.31 11.74
N HIS A 142 -4.97 2.87 11.42
CA HIS A 142 -6.15 2.87 12.29
C HIS A 142 -7.36 2.23 11.61
N LYS A 143 -8.18 1.54 12.40
CA LYS A 143 -9.49 1.03 11.96
C LYS A 143 -10.58 1.97 12.49
N LEU A 144 -11.39 2.48 11.57
CA LEU A 144 -12.56 3.29 11.91
C LEU A 144 -13.86 2.52 11.63
N ASN A 145 -14.84 2.73 12.48
CA ASN A 145 -16.23 2.36 12.19
C ASN A 145 -16.93 3.42 11.31
N ALA A 146 -18.17 3.14 10.92
CA ALA A 146 -18.94 4.01 10.02
C ALA A 146 -19.28 5.39 10.60
N ILE A 147 -19.21 5.58 11.93
CA ILE A 147 -19.48 6.86 12.60
C ILE A 147 -18.17 7.60 12.98
N GLY A 148 -17.01 7.09 12.55
CA GLY A 148 -15.71 7.72 12.78
C GLY A 148 -15.04 7.41 14.12
N GLY A 149 -15.55 6.43 14.87
CA GLY A 149 -14.89 5.93 16.08
C GLY A 149 -13.78 4.93 15.75
N LEU A 150 -12.65 5.01 16.47
CA LEU A 150 -11.58 4.03 16.44
C LEU A 150 -12.09 2.70 17.01
N ILE A 151 -11.71 1.58 16.40
CA ILE A 151 -12.12 0.22 16.82
C ILE A 151 -10.91 -0.69 17.11
N ASP A 152 -9.72 -0.12 17.11
CA ASP A 152 -8.45 -0.77 17.38
C ASP A 152 -7.72 -0.19 18.60
N ASP A 153 -8.41 0.67 19.36
CA ASP A 153 -8.03 1.08 20.72
C ASP A 153 -8.39 0.01 21.77
#